data_AF-A0A8T7I3J8-F1
#
_entry.id   AF-A0A8T7I3J8-F1
#
_cell.length_a   1.000
_cell.length_b   1.000
_cell.length_c   1.000
_cell.angle_alpha   90.00
_cell.angle_beta   90.00
_cell.angle_gamma   90.00
#
_symmetry.space_group_name_H-M   'P 1'
#
loop_
_entity.id
_entity.type
_entity.pdbx_description
1 polymer ?
#
loop_
_entity_poly.entity_id
_entity_poly.type
_entity_poly.pdbx_seq_one_letter_code
_entity_poly.pdbx_strand_id
1 'polypeptide(L)'
;MVLHRSFNSKIKVLLSFTLVVVSSFGFSADNNQALKFEDLPYKNAKVYCENDDNIYPDENDFEFIDYSAMSSEDGERYILATIKNTSSGFRILKQGDILAILGDCARINPKSFERKFKGGEVFTMRLFFGVNKFPILKVLI
;
A
#
# COMPACT_ATOMS: atom_id res chain seq x y z
N MET A 1 -63.83 -33.35 -3.92
CA MET A 1 -63.40 -31.92 -3.79
C MET A 1 -62.18 -31.83 -2.88
N VAL A 2 -61.03 -32.42 -3.23
CA VAL A 2 -59.79 -32.37 -2.40
C VAL A 2 -58.55 -32.47 -3.30
N LEU A 3 -58.40 -31.60 -4.29
CA LEU A 3 -57.18 -31.56 -5.12
C LEU A 3 -56.58 -30.14 -5.28
N HIS A 4 -57.34 -29.09 -4.94
CA HIS A 4 -56.91 -27.71 -5.19
C HIS A 4 -56.08 -27.06 -4.06
N ARG A 5 -56.10 -27.61 -2.84
CA ARG A 5 -55.44 -27.03 -1.65
C ARG A 5 -53.94 -27.36 -1.54
N SER A 6 -53.53 -28.54 -2.00
CA SER A 6 -52.16 -29.05 -1.88
C SER A 6 -51.18 -28.32 -2.80
N PHE A 7 -51.61 -27.98 -4.02
CA PHE A 7 -50.79 -27.30 -5.03
C PHE A 7 -50.38 -25.88 -4.59
N ASN A 8 -51.33 -25.12 -4.03
CA ASN A 8 -51.09 -23.76 -3.52
C ASN A 8 -50.17 -23.75 -2.28
N SER A 9 -50.16 -24.82 -1.48
CA SER A 9 -49.25 -24.94 -0.33
C SER A 9 -47.82 -25.22 -0.76
N LYS A 10 -47.61 -26.08 -1.77
CA LYS A 10 -46.27 -26.36 -2.31
C LYS A 10 -45.68 -25.15 -3.04
N ILE A 11 -46.50 -24.40 -3.77
CA ILE A 11 -46.10 -23.15 -4.42
C ILE A 11 -45.71 -22.08 -3.39
N LYS A 12 -46.48 -21.92 -2.30
CA LYS A 12 -46.13 -20.98 -1.22
C LYS A 12 -44.84 -21.37 -0.49
N VAL A 13 -44.63 -22.66 -0.22
CA VAL A 13 -43.39 -23.15 0.39
C VAL A 13 -42.19 -22.95 -0.54
N LEU A 14 -42.35 -23.21 -1.85
CA LEU A 14 -41.30 -23.00 -2.85
C LEU A 14 -40.96 -21.50 -3.02
N LEU A 15 -41.96 -20.61 -2.98
CA LEU A 15 -41.80 -19.16 -3.01
C LEU A 15 -41.15 -18.60 -1.73
N SER A 16 -41.52 -19.13 -0.55
CA SER A 16 -40.85 -18.75 0.71
C SER A 16 -39.40 -19.23 0.76
N PHE A 17 -39.08 -20.38 0.15
CA PHE A 17 -37.71 -20.88 0.10
C PHE A 17 -36.82 -20.04 -0.84
N THR A 18 -37.37 -19.55 -1.96
CA THR A 18 -36.63 -18.66 -2.87
C THR A 18 -36.37 -17.28 -2.25
N LEU A 19 -37.28 -16.76 -1.43
CA LEU A 19 -37.12 -15.43 -0.82
C LEU A 19 -36.01 -15.38 0.24
N VAL A 20 -35.78 -16.47 0.98
CA VAL A 20 -34.70 -16.53 1.99
C VAL A 20 -33.32 -16.59 1.33
N VAL A 21 -33.18 -17.27 0.18
CA VAL A 21 -31.89 -17.42 -0.51
C VAL A 21 -31.40 -16.10 -1.14
N VAL A 22 -32.29 -15.19 -1.52
CA VAL A 22 -31.90 -13.91 -2.15
C VAL A 22 -31.45 -12.86 -1.12
N SER A 23 -31.82 -13.01 0.16
CA SER A 23 -31.48 -12.04 1.21
C SER A 23 -30.03 -12.11 1.71
N SER A 24 -29.23 -13.08 1.26
CA SER A 24 -27.86 -13.30 1.75
C SER A 24 -26.77 -12.58 0.94
N PHE A 25 -27.11 -11.91 -0.16
CA PHE A 25 -26.15 -11.16 -0.97
C PHE A 25 -26.08 -9.70 -0.53
N GLY A 26 -25.51 -9.46 0.65
CA GLY A 26 -25.06 -8.14 1.03
C GLY A 26 -23.79 -7.80 0.25
N PHE A 27 -23.85 -6.84 -0.68
CA PHE A 27 -22.65 -6.22 -1.23
C PHE A 27 -22.06 -5.31 -0.14
N SER A 28 -21.07 -5.82 0.59
CA SER A 28 -20.17 -4.93 1.34
C SER A 28 -19.33 -4.19 0.31
N ALA A 29 -19.30 -2.85 0.37
CA ALA A 29 -18.32 -2.08 -0.36
C ALA A 29 -16.92 -2.56 0.08
N ASP A 30 -16.13 -3.05 -0.87
CA ASP A 30 -14.77 -3.54 -0.64
C ASP A 30 -13.85 -2.36 -0.30
N ASN A 31 -13.94 -1.88 0.93
CA ASN A 31 -13.10 -0.81 1.47
C ASN A 31 -11.68 -1.32 1.82
N ASN A 32 -11.40 -2.61 1.56
CA ASN A 32 -10.13 -3.28 1.88
C ASN A 32 -8.93 -2.68 1.12
N GLN A 33 -9.22 -1.94 0.05
CA GLN A 33 -8.24 -1.27 -0.81
C GLN A 33 -7.92 0.17 -0.36
N ALA A 34 -8.60 0.70 0.67
CA ALA A 34 -8.35 2.06 1.12
C ALA A 34 -6.97 2.15 1.79
N LEU A 35 -6.13 3.08 1.31
CA LEU A 35 -4.84 3.38 1.93
C LEU A 35 -5.03 4.18 3.22
N LYS A 36 -4.38 3.73 4.29
CA LYS A 36 -4.35 4.39 5.61
C LYS A 36 -2.92 4.84 5.89
N PHE A 37 -2.76 6.03 6.47
CA PHE A 37 -1.45 6.48 6.94
C PHE A 37 -0.98 5.64 8.13
N GLU A 38 0.32 5.35 8.16
CA GLU A 38 0.96 4.61 9.24
C GLU A 38 1.83 5.54 10.09
N ASP A 39 1.89 5.24 11.38
CA ASP A 39 2.86 5.84 12.29
C ASP A 39 4.26 5.32 11.98
N LEU A 40 5.24 6.23 11.91
CA LEU A 40 6.63 5.91 11.62
C LEU A 40 7.52 6.23 12.84
N PRO A 41 7.54 5.38 13.88
CA PRO A 41 8.29 5.65 15.11
C PRO A 41 9.80 5.80 14.87
N TYR A 42 10.32 5.23 13.78
CA TYR A 42 11.73 5.29 13.41
C TYR A 42 12.08 6.34 12.34
N LYS A 43 11.13 7.19 11.92
CA LYS A 43 11.40 8.24 10.92
C LYS A 43 12.61 9.10 11.29
N ASN A 44 12.65 9.57 12.53
CA ASN A 44 13.72 10.41 13.07
C ASN A 44 14.70 9.66 13.98
N ALA A 45 14.58 8.33 14.09
CA ALA A 45 15.46 7.49 14.90
C ALA A 45 16.30 6.57 14.01
N LYS A 46 17.38 6.00 14.57
CA LYS A 46 18.13 4.95 13.90
C LYS A 46 17.39 3.62 14.06
N VAL A 47 17.41 2.81 13.01
CA VAL A 47 16.99 1.41 13.04
C VAL A 47 18.26 0.57 13.07
N TYR A 48 18.40 -0.30 14.06
CA TYR A 48 19.56 -1.17 14.25
C TYR A 48 19.28 -2.59 13.74
N CYS A 49 18.73 -2.68 12.53
CA CYS A 49 18.56 -3.96 11.84
C CYS A 49 19.90 -4.46 11.32
N GLU A 50 20.10 -5.78 11.38
CA GLU A 50 21.19 -6.45 10.67
C GLU A 50 21.14 -6.11 9.16
N ASN A 51 22.30 -6.02 8.53
CA ASN A 51 22.44 -5.69 7.11
C ASN A 51 23.61 -6.46 6.51
N ASP A 52 23.59 -7.77 6.71
CA ASP A 52 24.67 -8.68 6.31
C ASP A 52 24.88 -8.66 4.78
N ASP A 53 23.80 -8.45 4.03
CA ASP A 53 23.81 -8.30 2.58
C ASP A 53 24.31 -6.91 2.10
N ASN A 54 24.64 -6.01 3.04
CA ASN A 54 25.18 -4.67 2.78
C ASN A 54 24.32 -3.85 1.80
N ILE A 55 22.99 -3.92 1.94
CA ILE A 55 22.02 -3.28 1.03
C ILE A 55 21.79 -1.83 1.47
N TYR A 56 22.07 -0.88 0.58
CA TYR A 56 21.87 0.57 0.75
C TYR A 56 21.23 1.16 -0.51
N PRO A 57 20.59 2.34 -0.42
CA PRO A 57 20.23 3.09 -1.63
C PRO A 57 21.50 3.42 -2.43
N ASP A 58 21.35 3.53 -3.74
CA ASP A 58 22.39 4.04 -4.65
C ASP A 58 22.84 5.44 -4.20
N GLU A 59 24.12 5.78 -4.35
CA GLU A 59 24.59 7.15 -4.13
C GLU A 59 23.84 8.12 -5.06
N ASN A 60 23.24 9.17 -4.48
CA ASN A 60 22.42 10.11 -5.22
C ASN A 60 22.47 11.53 -4.61
N ASP A 61 21.92 12.49 -5.33
CA ASP A 61 21.84 13.91 -4.94
C ASP A 61 20.40 14.31 -4.54
N PHE A 62 19.70 13.46 -3.79
CA PHE A 62 18.34 13.72 -3.33
C PHE A 62 18.24 13.73 -1.80
N GLU A 63 17.24 14.44 -1.30
CA GLU A 63 16.87 14.42 0.11
C GLU A 63 15.35 14.28 0.26
N PHE A 64 14.92 13.55 1.29
CA PHE A 64 13.54 13.66 1.76
C PHE A 64 13.39 14.96 2.54
N ILE A 65 12.53 15.85 2.05
CA ILE A 65 12.02 16.95 2.87
C ILE A 65 11.05 16.39 3.89
N ASP A 66 10.16 15.51 3.44
CA ASP A 66 9.22 14.80 4.30
C ASP A 66 8.74 13.51 3.64
N TYR A 67 8.26 12.56 4.43
CA TYR A 67 7.51 11.41 3.93
C TYR A 67 6.55 10.83 4.96
N SER A 68 5.48 10.21 4.48
CA SER A 68 4.54 9.41 5.27
C SER A 68 4.37 8.04 4.64
N ALA A 69 4.30 6.99 5.45
CA ALA A 69 3.97 5.65 4.98
C ALA A 69 2.45 5.47 4.93
N MET A 70 1.99 4.65 3.99
CA MET A 70 0.59 4.27 3.86
C MET A 70 0.48 2.78 3.56
N SER A 71 -0.60 2.16 4.00
CA SER A 71 -0.90 0.76 3.68
C SER A 71 -2.37 0.47 3.48
N SER A 72 -2.64 -0.64 2.78
CA SER A 72 -3.98 -1.23 2.68
C SER A 72 -4.13 -2.44 3.61
N GLU A 73 -5.37 -2.92 3.78
CA GLU A 73 -5.64 -4.13 4.58
C GLU A 73 -5.06 -5.39 3.94
N ASP A 74 -4.93 -5.40 2.61
CA ASP A 74 -4.28 -6.48 1.84
C ASP A 74 -2.74 -6.43 1.92
N GLY A 75 -2.18 -5.42 2.60
CA GLY A 75 -0.75 -5.29 2.86
C GLY A 75 0.03 -4.55 1.79
N GLU A 76 -0.61 -3.79 0.90
CA GLU A 76 0.11 -2.87 0.02
C GLU A 76 0.89 -1.86 0.87
N ARG A 77 2.11 -1.53 0.45
CA ARG A 77 2.98 -0.56 1.12
C ARG A 77 3.31 0.57 0.19
N TYR A 78 2.96 1.78 0.58
CA TYR A 78 3.25 3.01 -0.15
C TYR A 78 3.97 3.99 0.76
N ILE A 79 4.64 4.95 0.14
CA ILE A 79 4.97 6.21 0.81
C ILE A 79 4.51 7.38 -0.05
N LEU A 80 4.11 8.46 0.61
CA LEU A 80 3.94 9.77 0.01
C LEU A 80 5.14 10.61 0.45
N ALA A 81 6.05 10.93 -0.46
CA ALA A 81 7.32 11.57 -0.15
C ALA A 81 7.47 12.88 -0.92
N THR A 82 7.94 13.91 -0.21
CA THR A 82 8.38 15.18 -0.80
C THR A 82 9.89 15.15 -0.91
N ILE A 83 10.39 15.14 -2.14
CA ILE A 83 11.79 14.91 -2.47
C ILE A 83 12.36 16.16 -3.12
N LYS A 84 13.59 16.51 -2.76
CA LYS A 84 14.34 17.61 -3.38
C LYS A 84 15.60 17.08 -4.07
N ASN A 85 15.84 17.55 -5.30
CA ASN A 85 17.15 17.45 -5.93
C ASN A 85 18.08 18.50 -5.33
N THR A 86 19.12 18.07 -4.63
CA THR A 86 20.09 18.96 -3.96
C THR A 86 21.17 19.47 -4.91
N SER A 87 21.28 18.88 -6.11
CA SER A 87 22.19 19.34 -7.17
C SER A 87 21.71 20.63 -7.83
N SER A 88 22.65 21.37 -8.43
CA SER A 88 22.36 22.50 -9.33
C SER A 88 21.91 22.04 -10.73
N GLY A 89 22.23 20.80 -11.10
CA GLY A 89 21.91 20.23 -12.41
C GLY A 89 20.72 19.28 -12.39
N PHE A 90 20.40 18.72 -13.56
CA PHE A 90 19.39 17.68 -13.64
C PHE A 90 19.86 16.38 -13.00
N ARG A 91 18.92 15.70 -12.34
CA ARG A 91 19.10 14.34 -11.82
C ARG A 91 17.88 13.49 -12.15
N ILE A 92 18.11 12.19 -12.18
CA ILE A 92 17.07 11.19 -12.41
C ILE A 92 16.96 10.42 -11.10
N LEU A 93 15.78 10.49 -10.49
CA LEU A 93 15.43 9.66 -9.34
C LEU A 93 14.84 8.34 -9.87
N LYS A 94 15.37 7.22 -9.42
CA LYS A 94 14.99 5.85 -9.83
C LYS A 94 14.82 4.96 -8.61
N GLN A 95 14.31 3.74 -8.82
CA GLN A 95 14.04 2.78 -7.74
C GLN A 95 15.25 2.46 -6.84
N GLY A 96 16.46 2.45 -7.39
CA GLY A 96 17.69 2.11 -6.66
C GLY A 96 18.08 3.17 -5.64
N ASP A 97 17.66 4.41 -5.84
CA ASP A 97 18.00 5.55 -4.98
C ASP A 97 17.20 5.53 -3.67
N ILE A 98 16.18 4.66 -3.54
CA ILE A 98 15.28 4.64 -2.39
C ILE A 98 15.19 3.24 -1.82
N LEU A 99 15.29 3.13 -0.51
CA LEU A 99 15.24 1.85 0.22
C LEU A 99 14.35 1.96 1.45
N ALA A 100 13.37 1.07 1.59
CA ALA A 100 12.59 0.91 2.81
C ALA A 100 13.18 -0.19 3.69
N ILE A 101 13.14 0.01 5.01
CA ILE A 101 13.39 -0.99 6.04
C ILE A 101 12.04 -1.39 6.63
N LEU A 102 11.73 -2.68 6.59
CA LEU A 102 10.47 -3.23 7.09
C LEU A 102 10.57 -3.67 8.56
N GLY A 103 9.40 -4.00 9.14
CA GLY A 103 9.25 -4.50 10.52
C GLY A 103 10.04 -5.78 10.83
N ASP A 104 10.36 -6.59 9.82
CA ASP A 104 11.20 -7.79 9.91
C ASP A 104 12.65 -7.54 9.50
N CYS A 105 13.07 -6.27 9.43
CA CYS A 105 14.39 -5.84 8.98
C CYS A 105 14.72 -6.11 7.51
N ALA A 106 13.76 -6.61 6.72
CA ALA A 106 13.94 -6.71 5.28
C ALA A 106 14.13 -5.32 4.64
N ARG A 107 14.99 -5.28 3.63
CA ARG A 107 15.32 -4.07 2.86
C ARG A 107 14.77 -4.19 1.46
N ILE A 108 13.89 -3.29 1.07
CA ILE A 108 13.21 -3.35 -0.23
C ILE A 108 13.20 -2.00 -0.95
N ASN A 109 13.44 -2.02 -2.26
CA ASN A 109 13.24 -0.86 -3.11
C ASN A 109 11.74 -0.71 -3.46
N PRO A 110 11.30 0.50 -3.83
CA PRO A 110 10.01 0.66 -4.47
C PRO A 110 10.00 -0.06 -5.83
N LYS A 111 8.81 -0.34 -6.35
CA LYS A 111 8.59 -0.78 -7.74
C LYS A 111 9.18 0.24 -8.70
N SER A 112 9.63 -0.27 -9.85
CA SER A 112 10.31 0.50 -10.88
C SER A 112 9.57 1.80 -11.22
N PHE A 113 10.33 2.88 -11.11
CA PHE A 113 9.92 4.21 -11.49
C PHE A 113 11.16 4.98 -11.93
N GLU A 114 10.93 6.04 -12.69
CA GLU A 114 11.96 7.00 -13.05
C GLU A 114 11.33 8.39 -13.12
N ARG A 115 12.00 9.39 -12.55
CA ARG A 115 11.57 10.78 -12.65
C ARG A 115 12.77 11.71 -12.75
N LYS A 116 12.77 12.56 -13.77
CA LYS A 116 13.73 13.65 -13.93
C LYS A 116 13.36 14.84 -13.05
N PHE A 117 14.34 15.39 -12.34
CA PHE A 117 14.25 16.61 -11.54
C PHE A 117 15.19 17.68 -12.10
N LYS A 118 14.73 18.93 -12.18
CA LYS A 118 15.61 20.10 -12.33
C LYS A 118 16.46 20.29 -11.07
N GLY A 119 17.56 21.02 -11.18
CA GLY A 119 18.36 21.40 -10.01
C GLY A 119 17.50 22.19 -9.00
N GLY A 120 17.55 21.80 -7.73
CA GLY A 120 16.74 22.41 -6.67
C GLY A 120 15.24 22.10 -6.72
N GLU A 121 14.76 21.29 -7.68
CA GLU A 121 13.32 20.96 -7.77
C GLU A 121 12.87 20.17 -6.54
N VAL A 122 11.71 20.57 -6.01
CA VAL A 122 10.98 19.88 -4.94
C VAL A 122 9.70 19.30 -5.53
N PHE A 123 9.45 18.01 -5.31
CA PHE A 123 8.23 17.37 -5.78
C PHE A 123 7.72 16.31 -4.81
N THR A 124 6.40 16.27 -4.62
CA THR A 124 5.74 15.23 -3.83
C THR A 124 5.23 14.12 -4.75
N MET A 125 5.68 12.90 -4.50
CA MET A 125 5.25 11.72 -5.25
C MET A 125 4.92 10.53 -4.36
N ARG A 126 4.05 9.67 -4.86
CA ARG A 126 3.74 8.38 -4.24
C ARG A 126 4.66 7.30 -4.81
N LEU A 127 5.29 6.52 -3.94
CA LEU A 127 6.09 5.35 -4.32
C LEU A 127 5.46 4.09 -3.74
N PHE A 128 5.47 3.01 -4.52
CA PHE A 128 4.87 1.72 -4.15
C PHE A 128 5.96 0.71 -3.88
N PHE A 129 5.93 0.02 -2.74
CA PHE A 129 6.91 -0.98 -2.32
C PHE A 129 6.42 -2.42 -2.49
N GLY A 130 5.23 -2.62 -3.05
CA GLY A 130 4.64 -3.94 -3.19
C GLY A 130 3.74 -4.32 -2.01
N VAL A 131 3.33 -5.59 -1.98
CA VAL A 131 2.50 -6.17 -0.93
C VAL A 131 3.41 -6.87 0.07
N ASN A 132 3.34 -6.46 1.34
CA ASN A 132 4.13 -7.03 2.43
C ASN A 132 3.33 -7.07 3.72
N LYS A 133 3.44 -8.16 4.48
CA LYS A 133 2.78 -8.28 5.80
C LYS A 133 3.40 -7.37 6.87
N PHE A 134 4.67 -6.98 6.70
CA PHE A 134 5.38 -6.11 7.65
C PHE A 134 5.27 -4.64 7.24
N PRO A 135 5.08 -3.71 8.20
CA PRO A 135 5.00 -2.28 7.93
C PRO A 135 6.36 -1.69 7.55
N ILE A 136 6.36 -0.52 6.94
CA ILE A 136 7.59 0.26 6.72
C ILE A 136 7.98 0.91 8.04
N LEU A 137 9.20 0.67 8.53
CA LEU A 137 9.73 1.36 9.72
C LEU A 137 10.41 2.67 9.35
N LYS A 138 11.19 2.65 8.25
CA LYS A 138 12.00 3.77 7.80
C LYS A 138 12.24 3.71 6.29
N VAL A 139 12.45 4.87 5.68
CA VAL A 139 12.89 4.98 4.29
C VAL A 139 14.20 5.74 4.26
N LEU A 140 15.13 5.27 3.43
CA LEU A 140 16.42 5.85 3.15
C LEU A 140 16.43 6.32 1.70
N ILE A 141 17.11 7.43 1.47
CA ILE A 141 17.46 8.02 0.19
C ILE A 141 18.91 8.46 0.30
#